data_AF-A0A6A7RXB5-F1
#
_entry.id   AF-A0A6A7RXB5-F1
#
_cell.length_a   1.000
_cell.length_b   1.000
_cell.length_c   1.000
_cell.angle_alpha   90.00
_cell.angle_beta   90.00
_cell.angle_gamma   90.00
#
_symmetry.space_group_name_H-M   'P 1'
#
loop_
_entity.id
_entity.type
_entity.pdbx_description
1 polymer ?
#
loop_
_entity_poly.entity_id
_entity_poly.type
_entity_poly.pdbx_seq_one_letter_code
_entity_poly.pdbx_strand_id
1 'polypeptide(L)'
;PIKAYLLAHASARKAIENSCVDSEALSFTVLDIEDSARKCKLKTLPTDTHCEPLFLNLLATDPPRAQFANDDQRHGYHLWLLRSVVRRVASLVLLSCLLLAGKQLFDALRIENEVAVLASETGLTRQRYADIVKTFPPIPTTNENLRRVINRYLDLERNSASPAYLYREISRALDRAEWVDLEAIDWQAGKPQSPSAPGGVNVVSSALQPVDQETAIVRGTLRLDGDSNPRQVLAVFNRLVAALRAKPQLEVEVLQQPFDVESGKSLKGGDAALEGKEPRSFKVQIRRTIGS
;
A
#
# COMPACT_ATOMS: atom_id res chain seq x y z
N PRO A 1 -94.31 18.40 7.23
CA PRO A 1 -94.61 16.99 7.57
C PRO A 1 -93.36 16.12 7.36
N ILE A 2 -93.04 15.25 8.31
CA ILE A 2 -91.94 14.28 8.16
C ILE A 2 -92.42 13.18 7.21
N LYS A 3 -91.62 12.85 6.20
CA LYS A 3 -91.95 11.80 5.24
C LYS A 3 -91.24 10.50 5.62
N ALA A 4 -92.01 9.50 6.01
CA ALA A 4 -91.54 8.16 6.33
C ALA A 4 -91.61 7.27 5.09
N TYR A 5 -90.48 6.67 4.72
CA TYR A 5 -90.41 5.70 3.63
C TYR A 5 -90.43 4.29 4.22
N LEU A 6 -91.41 3.49 3.80
CA LEU A 6 -91.58 2.11 4.25
C LEU A 6 -91.22 1.17 3.11
N LEU A 7 -90.32 0.22 3.37
CA LEU A 7 -89.99 -0.83 2.42
C LEU A 7 -90.87 -2.05 2.73
N ALA A 8 -91.68 -2.49 1.76
CA ALA A 8 -92.63 -3.58 1.98
C ALA A 8 -92.61 -4.58 0.82
N HIS A 9 -92.78 -5.86 1.15
CA HIS A 9 -92.99 -6.90 0.14
C HIS A 9 -94.40 -6.80 -0.43
N ALA A 10 -94.58 -7.20 -1.70
CA ALA A 10 -95.86 -7.12 -2.40
C ALA A 10 -97.04 -7.78 -1.64
N SER A 11 -96.76 -8.86 -0.90
CA SER A 11 -97.78 -9.57 -0.09
C SER A 11 -98.30 -8.78 1.12
N ALA A 12 -97.46 -7.94 1.74
CA ALA A 12 -97.82 -7.18 2.94
C ALA A 12 -98.28 -5.74 2.63
N ARG A 13 -98.10 -5.29 1.39
CA ARG A 13 -98.32 -3.90 0.96
C ARG A 13 -99.73 -3.38 1.29
N LYS A 14 -100.79 -4.11 0.95
CA LYS A 14 -102.18 -3.68 1.20
C LYS A 14 -102.49 -3.56 2.70
N ALA A 15 -101.93 -4.44 3.52
CA ALA A 15 -102.14 -4.38 4.98
C ALA A 15 -101.44 -3.16 5.59
N ILE A 16 -100.26 -2.81 5.09
CA ILE A 16 -99.48 -1.64 5.54
C ILE A 16 -100.16 -0.34 5.08
N GLU A 17 -100.59 -0.25 3.81
CA GLU A 17 -101.30 0.94 3.30
C GLU A 17 -102.59 1.24 4.07
N ASN A 18 -103.33 0.20 4.49
CA ASN A 18 -104.53 0.38 5.30
C ASN A 18 -104.25 0.82 6.75
N SER A 19 -103.05 0.52 7.27
CA SER A 19 -102.67 0.81 8.67
C SER A 19 -101.92 2.14 8.82
N CYS A 20 -101.25 2.59 7.75
CA CYS A 20 -100.46 3.83 7.71
C CYS A 20 -101.27 4.97 7.08
N VAL A 21 -102.10 5.65 7.88
CA VAL A 21 -102.87 6.82 7.44
C VAL A 21 -102.04 8.09 7.60
N ASP A 22 -101.98 8.91 6.55
CA ASP A 22 -101.28 10.18 6.57
C ASP A 22 -101.91 11.17 7.56
N SER A 23 -101.08 11.91 8.29
CA SER A 23 -101.46 12.96 9.23
C SER A 23 -100.80 14.29 8.85
N GLU A 24 -101.27 15.41 9.37
CA GLU A 24 -100.69 16.75 9.11
C GLU A 24 -99.20 16.83 9.47
N ALA A 25 -98.75 16.02 10.43
CA ALA A 25 -97.36 15.93 10.86
C ALA A 25 -96.52 14.88 10.11
N LEU A 26 -97.12 13.81 9.58
CA LEU A 26 -96.42 12.62 9.10
C LEU A 26 -97.06 12.05 7.83
N SER A 27 -96.27 11.86 6.77
CA SER A 27 -96.72 11.20 5.55
C SER A 27 -95.93 9.93 5.26
N PHE A 28 -96.60 8.90 4.75
CA PHE A 28 -96.02 7.61 4.47
C PHE A 28 -95.87 7.38 2.97
N THR A 29 -94.76 6.77 2.56
CA THR A 29 -94.57 6.32 1.17
C THR A 29 -94.05 4.90 1.17
N VAL A 30 -94.88 3.98 0.64
CA VAL A 30 -94.56 2.57 0.57
C VAL A 30 -93.79 2.29 -0.73
N LEU A 31 -92.59 1.75 -0.58
CA LEU A 31 -91.69 1.30 -1.64
C LEU A 31 -91.73 -0.23 -1.70
N ASP A 32 -91.85 -0.77 -2.90
CA ASP A 32 -91.81 -2.22 -3.11
C ASP A 32 -90.36 -2.75 -3.05
N ILE A 33 -90.16 -3.87 -2.36
CA ILE A 33 -88.84 -4.49 -2.17
C ILE A 33 -88.27 -4.99 -3.50
N GLU A 34 -89.07 -5.61 -4.36
CA GLU A 34 -88.58 -6.17 -5.62
C GLU A 34 -88.21 -5.06 -6.61
N ASP A 35 -89.05 -4.04 -6.73
CA ASP A 35 -88.76 -2.86 -7.57
C ASP A 35 -87.49 -2.14 -7.09
N SER A 36 -87.33 -2.01 -5.76
CA SER A 36 -86.15 -1.40 -5.16
C SER A 36 -84.90 -2.26 -5.39
N ALA A 37 -85.00 -3.59 -5.28
CA ALA A 37 -83.91 -4.52 -5.55
C ALA A 37 -83.45 -4.45 -7.01
N ARG A 38 -84.39 -4.37 -7.96
CA ARG A 38 -84.09 -4.18 -9.39
C ARG A 38 -83.37 -2.86 -9.65
N LYS A 39 -83.86 -1.77 -9.07
CA LYS A 39 -83.22 -0.44 -9.17
C LYS A 39 -81.80 -0.44 -8.59
N CYS A 40 -81.58 -1.16 -7.49
CA CYS A 40 -80.27 -1.29 -6.84
C CYS A 40 -79.37 -2.37 -7.48
N LYS A 41 -79.78 -2.96 -8.62
CA LYS A 41 -79.05 -4.01 -9.36
C LYS A 41 -78.67 -5.20 -8.49
N LEU A 42 -79.53 -5.58 -7.54
CA LEU A 42 -79.31 -6.75 -6.70
C LEU A 42 -79.42 -8.02 -7.56
N LYS A 43 -78.38 -8.88 -7.53
CA LYS A 43 -78.31 -10.07 -8.37
C LYS A 43 -79.34 -11.15 -8.00
N THR A 44 -79.67 -11.25 -6.72
CA THR A 44 -80.63 -12.21 -6.17
C THR A 44 -81.81 -11.44 -5.59
N LEU A 45 -82.98 -11.51 -6.23
CA LEU A 45 -84.16 -10.84 -5.71
C LEU A 45 -84.60 -11.51 -4.41
N PRO A 46 -84.99 -10.75 -3.38
CA PRO A 46 -85.52 -11.32 -2.15
C PRO A 46 -86.84 -12.02 -2.43
N THR A 47 -86.96 -13.28 -2.03
CA THR A 47 -88.22 -14.06 -2.12
C THR A 47 -89.13 -13.82 -0.90
N ASP A 48 -88.53 -13.35 0.19
CA ASP A 48 -89.19 -13.14 1.48
C ASP A 48 -89.37 -11.65 1.79
N THR A 49 -90.01 -11.35 2.93
CA THR A 49 -90.15 -9.97 3.44
C THR A 49 -88.82 -9.38 3.94
N HIS A 50 -87.75 -10.17 3.93
CA HIS A 50 -86.39 -9.80 4.33
C HIS A 50 -85.76 -8.77 3.37
N CYS A 51 -85.33 -7.65 3.93
CA CYS A 51 -84.73 -6.52 3.21
C CYS A 51 -83.24 -6.32 3.50
N GLU A 52 -82.68 -7.11 4.42
CA GLU A 52 -81.27 -7.15 4.80
C GLU A 52 -80.33 -7.28 3.59
N PRO A 53 -80.53 -8.18 2.60
CA PRO A 53 -79.61 -8.29 1.46
C PRO A 53 -79.59 -7.04 0.58
N LEU A 54 -80.72 -6.33 0.49
CA LEU A 54 -80.80 -5.06 -0.24
C LEU A 54 -79.97 -3.99 0.47
N PHE A 55 -80.11 -3.87 1.80
CA PHE A 55 -79.31 -2.93 2.58
C PHE A 55 -77.82 -3.26 2.57
N LEU A 56 -77.44 -4.54 2.66
CA LEU A 56 -76.03 -4.96 2.57
C LEU A 56 -75.42 -4.68 1.19
N ASN A 57 -76.17 -4.90 0.11
CA ASN A 57 -75.71 -4.56 -1.23
C ASN A 57 -75.57 -3.05 -1.45
N LEU A 58 -76.49 -2.26 -0.89
CA LEU A 58 -76.36 -0.80 -0.88
C LEU A 58 -75.14 -0.35 -0.08
N LEU A 59 -74.89 -0.95 1.10
CA LEU A 59 -73.71 -0.65 1.90
C LEU A 59 -72.40 -1.00 1.17
N ALA A 60 -72.40 -2.01 0.31
CA ALA A 60 -71.25 -2.41 -0.49
C ALA A 60 -71.04 -1.53 -1.74
N THR A 61 -72.12 -1.02 -2.33
CA THR A 61 -72.07 -0.26 -3.59
C THR A 61 -72.03 1.25 -3.40
N ASP A 62 -72.79 1.78 -2.44
CA ASP A 62 -72.86 3.20 -2.09
C ASP A 62 -72.95 3.36 -0.56
N PRO A 63 -71.82 3.21 0.16
CA PRO A 63 -71.80 3.31 1.62
C PRO A 63 -72.18 4.73 2.08
N PRO A 64 -73.10 4.86 3.05
CA PRO A 64 -73.52 6.17 3.55
C PRO A 64 -72.35 6.88 4.23
N ARG A 65 -72.27 8.19 4.03
CA ARG A 65 -71.23 9.04 4.66
C ARG A 65 -71.39 9.17 6.17
N ALA A 66 -72.63 9.05 6.66
CA ALA A 66 -72.94 9.14 8.07
C ALA A 66 -72.69 7.77 8.74
N GLN A 67 -71.80 7.75 9.72
CA GLN A 67 -71.45 6.56 10.45
C GLN A 67 -71.85 6.70 11.92
N PHE A 68 -72.85 5.90 12.31
CA PHE A 68 -73.43 5.95 13.66
C PHE A 68 -72.84 4.91 14.62
N ALA A 69 -71.91 4.07 14.15
CA ALA A 69 -71.24 3.08 14.98
C ALA A 69 -70.05 3.72 15.74
N ASN A 70 -70.01 3.52 17.06
CA ASN A 70 -68.90 3.94 17.91
C ASN A 70 -67.63 3.10 17.63
N ASP A 71 -66.47 3.60 18.06
CA ASP A 71 -65.17 2.96 17.77
C ASP A 71 -65.08 1.51 18.29
N ASP A 72 -65.68 1.20 19.44
CA ASP A 72 -65.72 -0.17 19.99
C ASP A 72 -66.41 -1.16 19.04
N GLN A 73 -67.48 -0.74 18.38
CA GLN A 73 -68.22 -1.57 17.42
C GLN A 73 -67.47 -1.72 16.09
N ARG A 74 -66.52 -0.82 15.80
CA ARG A 74 -65.71 -0.80 14.58
C ARG A 74 -64.35 -1.46 14.74
N HIS A 75 -63.93 -1.76 15.96
CA HIS A 75 -62.61 -2.31 16.26
C HIS A 75 -62.29 -3.56 15.42
N GLY A 76 -63.24 -4.49 15.28
CA GLY A 76 -63.08 -5.69 14.46
C GLY A 76 -62.86 -5.40 12.97
N TYR A 77 -63.55 -4.39 12.41
CA TYR A 77 -63.35 -3.95 11.03
C TYR A 77 -61.96 -3.32 10.84
N HIS A 78 -61.54 -2.45 11.76
CA HIS A 78 -60.22 -1.83 11.70
C HIS A 78 -59.10 -2.87 11.77
N LEU A 79 -59.23 -3.88 12.64
CA LEU A 79 -58.27 -4.96 12.75
C LEU A 79 -58.21 -5.80 11.47
N TRP A 80 -59.38 -6.13 10.89
CA TRP A 80 -59.46 -6.83 9.61
C TRP A 80 -58.81 -6.03 8.47
N LEU A 81 -59.07 -4.72 8.42
CA LEU A 81 -58.52 -3.83 7.41
C LEU A 81 -57.00 -3.72 7.54
N LEU A 82 -56.48 -3.53 8.76
CA LEU A 82 -55.05 -3.45 9.03
C LEU A 82 -54.35 -4.74 8.61
N ARG A 83 -54.89 -5.89 9.00
CA ARG A 83 -54.34 -7.20 8.62
C ARG A 83 -54.34 -7.39 7.10
N SER A 84 -55.39 -6.94 6.43
CA SER A 84 -55.51 -7.02 4.97
C SER A 84 -54.50 -6.13 4.26
N VAL A 85 -54.32 -4.88 4.71
CA VAL A 85 -53.34 -3.94 4.16
C VAL A 85 -51.92 -4.46 4.38
N VAL A 86 -51.59 -4.88 5.60
CA VAL A 86 -50.26 -5.45 5.93
C VAL A 86 -49.96 -6.66 5.06
N ARG A 87 -50.92 -7.57 4.87
CA ARG A 87 -50.74 -8.75 3.99
C ARG A 87 -50.50 -8.35 2.53
N ARG A 88 -51.23 -7.36 2.01
CA ARG A 88 -51.03 -6.86 0.64
C ARG A 88 -49.66 -6.20 0.47
N VAL A 89 -49.28 -5.33 1.40
CA VAL A 89 -47.95 -4.68 1.38
C VAL A 89 -46.84 -5.72 1.47
N ALA A 90 -46.94 -6.69 2.39
CA ALA A 90 -45.96 -7.77 2.51
C ALA A 90 -45.83 -8.58 1.20
N SER A 91 -46.95 -8.87 0.53
CA SER A 91 -46.93 -9.58 -0.75
C SER A 91 -46.21 -8.78 -1.85
N LEU A 92 -46.40 -7.46 -1.89
CA LEU A 92 -45.73 -6.58 -2.85
C LEU A 92 -44.24 -6.47 -2.56
N VAL A 93 -43.84 -6.33 -1.30
CA VAL A 93 -42.43 -6.29 -0.89
C VAL A 93 -41.74 -7.61 -1.23
N LEU A 94 -42.38 -8.75 -0.96
CA LEU A 94 -41.83 -10.06 -1.30
C LEU A 94 -41.68 -10.21 -2.82
N LEU A 95 -42.69 -9.83 -3.61
CA LEU A 95 -42.61 -9.85 -5.06
C LEU A 95 -41.47 -8.96 -5.59
N SER A 96 -41.33 -7.75 -5.04
CA SER A 96 -40.25 -6.83 -5.41
C SER A 96 -38.87 -7.42 -5.08
N CYS A 97 -38.72 -8.04 -3.90
CA CYS A 97 -37.49 -8.68 -3.49
C CYS A 97 -37.16 -9.88 -4.39
N LEU A 98 -38.16 -10.69 -4.73
CA LEU A 98 -38.02 -11.84 -5.64
C LEU A 98 -37.55 -11.39 -7.03
N LEU A 99 -38.16 -10.33 -7.59
CA LEU A 99 -37.76 -9.77 -8.87
C LEU A 99 -36.33 -9.24 -8.85
N LEU A 100 -35.95 -8.54 -7.77
CA LEU A 100 -34.60 -8.03 -7.62
C LEU A 100 -33.59 -9.17 -7.50
N ALA A 101 -33.86 -10.19 -6.67
CA ALA A 101 -33.01 -11.38 -6.56
C ALA A 101 -32.84 -12.11 -7.90
N GLY A 102 -33.92 -12.26 -8.67
CA GLY A 102 -33.89 -12.84 -10.02
C GLY A 102 -33.01 -12.03 -10.97
N LYS A 103 -33.13 -10.69 -10.96
CA LYS A 103 -32.25 -9.80 -11.73
C LYS A 103 -30.79 -9.96 -11.32
N GLN A 104 -30.48 -9.93 -10.02
CA GLN A 104 -29.11 -10.06 -9.53
C GLN A 104 -28.49 -11.39 -9.93
N LEU A 105 -29.27 -12.48 -9.90
CA LEU A 105 -28.82 -13.79 -10.36
C LEU A 105 -28.52 -13.80 -11.88
N PHE A 106 -29.39 -13.19 -12.68
CA PHE A 106 -29.17 -13.06 -14.12
C PHE A 106 -27.90 -12.24 -14.44
N ASP A 107 -27.70 -11.13 -13.74
CA ASP A 107 -26.51 -10.29 -13.89
C ASP A 107 -25.25 -11.06 -13.47
N ALA A 108 -25.30 -11.87 -12.40
CA ALA A 108 -24.20 -12.71 -11.97
C ALA A 108 -23.81 -13.76 -13.04
N LEU A 109 -24.80 -14.47 -13.60
CA LEU A 109 -24.56 -15.44 -14.68
C LEU A 109 -23.98 -14.77 -15.93
N ARG A 110 -24.39 -13.53 -16.22
CA ARG A 110 -23.80 -12.75 -17.32
C ARG A 110 -22.34 -12.40 -17.05
N ILE A 111 -22.02 -11.94 -15.84
CA ILE A 111 -20.65 -11.58 -15.44
C ILE A 111 -19.72 -12.80 -15.54
N GLU A 112 -20.18 -13.99 -15.13
CA GLU A 112 -19.38 -15.22 -15.25
C GLU A 112 -18.99 -15.52 -16.70
N ASN A 113 -19.92 -15.34 -17.64
CA ASN A 113 -19.64 -15.51 -19.07
C ASN A 113 -18.61 -14.48 -19.56
N GLU A 114 -18.75 -13.21 -19.15
CA GLU A 114 -17.79 -12.15 -19.51
C GLU A 114 -16.39 -12.44 -18.92
N VAL A 115 -16.31 -12.92 -17.68
CA VAL A 115 -15.06 -13.35 -17.05
C VAL A 115 -14.43 -14.54 -17.78
N ALA A 116 -15.23 -15.53 -18.20
CA ALA A 116 -14.73 -16.68 -18.95
C ALA A 116 -14.13 -16.26 -20.30
N VAL A 117 -14.77 -15.33 -21.00
CA VAL A 117 -14.25 -14.76 -22.25
C VAL A 117 -12.94 -14.02 -22.00
N LEU A 118 -12.90 -13.09 -21.03
CA LEU A 118 -11.70 -12.34 -20.69
C LEU A 118 -10.54 -13.25 -20.25
N ALA A 119 -10.84 -14.31 -19.49
CA ALA A 119 -9.84 -15.30 -19.07
C ALA A 119 -9.23 -16.04 -20.27
N SER A 120 -10.03 -16.35 -21.30
CA SER A 120 -9.53 -16.97 -22.53
C SER A 120 -8.64 -16.02 -23.35
N GLU A 121 -9.04 -14.76 -23.50
CA GLU A 121 -8.29 -13.74 -24.23
C GLU A 121 -6.94 -13.42 -23.55
N THR A 122 -6.95 -13.28 -22.23
CA THR A 122 -5.73 -13.07 -21.44
C THR A 122 -4.80 -14.27 -21.51
N GLY A 123 -5.34 -15.49 -21.50
CA GLY A 123 -4.57 -16.73 -21.71
C GLY A 123 -3.83 -16.74 -23.05
N LEU A 124 -4.53 -16.44 -24.14
CA LEU A 124 -3.94 -16.36 -25.48
C LEU A 124 -2.89 -15.25 -25.59
N THR A 125 -3.16 -14.08 -25.01
CA THR A 125 -2.21 -12.96 -24.99
C THR A 125 -0.94 -13.32 -24.23
N ARG A 126 -1.08 -14.01 -23.09
CA ARG A 126 0.06 -14.46 -22.27
C ARG A 126 0.90 -15.51 -23.00
N GLN A 127 0.27 -16.43 -23.74
CA GLN A 127 0.97 -17.38 -24.59
C GLN A 127 1.78 -16.67 -25.68
N ARG A 128 1.15 -15.76 -26.44
CA ARG A 128 1.83 -14.96 -27.47
C ARG A 128 3.01 -14.17 -26.88
N TYR A 129 2.82 -13.54 -25.73
CA TYR A 129 3.88 -12.82 -25.03
C TYR A 129 5.03 -13.77 -24.64
N ALA A 130 4.73 -14.94 -24.08
CA ALA A 130 5.75 -15.92 -23.70
C ALA A 130 6.54 -16.42 -24.92
N ASP A 131 5.89 -16.63 -26.06
CA ASP A 131 6.55 -17.04 -27.29
C ASP A 131 7.46 -15.94 -27.86
N ILE A 132 7.05 -14.66 -27.78
CA ILE A 132 7.92 -13.52 -28.11
C ILE A 132 9.11 -13.44 -27.14
N VAL A 133 8.90 -13.68 -25.85
CA VAL A 133 10.00 -13.66 -24.88
C VAL A 133 11.03 -14.75 -25.18
N LYS A 134 10.60 -15.93 -25.64
CA LYS A 134 11.52 -17.01 -26.05
C LYS A 134 12.38 -16.64 -27.26
N THR A 135 11.92 -15.76 -28.14
CA THR A 135 12.72 -15.34 -29.31
C THR A 135 13.74 -14.25 -28.97
N PHE A 136 13.69 -13.67 -27.77
CA PHE A 136 14.73 -12.74 -27.34
C PHE A 136 16.04 -13.47 -27.02
N PRO A 137 17.18 -12.89 -27.41
CA PRO A 137 18.47 -13.42 -27.00
C PRO A 137 18.57 -13.42 -25.47
N PRO A 138 19.24 -14.41 -24.85
CA PRO A 138 19.44 -14.42 -23.42
C PRO A 138 20.19 -13.14 -23.03
N ILE A 139 19.51 -12.26 -22.29
CA ILE A 139 20.15 -11.07 -21.73
C ILE A 139 21.26 -11.59 -20.79
N PRO A 140 22.53 -11.24 -21.01
CA PRO A 140 23.66 -11.83 -20.29
C PRO A 140 23.69 -11.48 -18.79
N THR A 141 22.70 -10.72 -18.31
CA THR A 141 22.64 -10.20 -16.95
C THR A 141 21.20 -10.25 -16.42
N THR A 142 21.03 -10.85 -15.24
CA THR A 142 19.75 -10.87 -14.52
C THR A 142 19.42 -9.47 -14.00
N ASN A 143 18.13 -9.16 -13.83
CA ASN A 143 17.68 -7.90 -13.22
C ASN A 143 18.32 -7.67 -11.83
N GLU A 144 18.53 -8.75 -11.07
CA GLU A 144 19.24 -8.70 -9.78
C GLU A 144 20.70 -8.27 -9.91
N ASN A 145 21.39 -8.71 -10.96
CA ASN A 145 22.77 -8.28 -11.20
C ASN A 145 22.85 -6.82 -11.63
N LEU A 146 21.94 -6.35 -12.50
CA LEU A 146 21.88 -4.92 -12.86
C LEU A 146 21.60 -4.06 -11.62
N ARG A 147 20.64 -4.47 -10.77
CA ARG A 147 20.33 -3.76 -9.53
C ARG A 147 21.52 -3.74 -8.57
N ARG A 148 22.24 -4.86 -8.45
CA ARG A 148 23.46 -4.95 -7.64
C ARG A 148 24.58 -4.05 -8.15
N VAL A 149 24.77 -3.98 -9.47
CA VAL A 149 25.78 -3.10 -10.09
C VAL A 149 25.44 -1.63 -9.85
N ILE A 150 24.17 -1.25 -10.05
CA ILE A 150 23.70 0.13 -9.82
C ILE A 150 23.86 0.52 -8.35
N ASN A 151 23.41 -0.32 -7.42
CA ASN A 151 23.55 -0.05 -5.98
C ASN A 151 25.02 0.09 -5.58
N ARG A 152 25.90 -0.80 -6.09
CA ARG A 152 27.33 -0.70 -5.84
C ARG A 152 27.93 0.60 -6.38
N TYR A 153 27.49 1.07 -7.55
CA TYR A 153 27.95 2.34 -8.11
C TYR A 153 27.52 3.53 -7.24
N LEU A 154 26.26 3.55 -6.79
CA LEU A 154 25.74 4.60 -5.90
C LEU A 154 26.46 4.61 -4.55
N ASP A 155 26.79 3.44 -4.00
CA ASP A 155 27.54 3.32 -2.75
C ASP A 155 29.00 3.78 -2.91
N LEU A 156 29.64 3.50 -4.05
CA LEU A 156 30.98 3.99 -4.36
C LEU A 156 31.01 5.51 -4.50
N GLU A 157 30.03 6.09 -5.20
CA GLU A 157 29.93 7.55 -5.37
C GLU A 157 29.77 8.22 -4.01
N ARG A 158 28.89 7.69 -3.16
CA ARG A 158 28.56 8.25 -1.84
C ARG A 158 29.71 8.14 -0.82
N ASN A 159 30.52 7.08 -0.91
CA ASN A 159 31.60 6.80 0.04
C ASN A 159 33.00 7.07 -0.54
N SER A 160 33.11 7.78 -1.66
CA SER A 160 34.41 8.16 -2.24
C SER A 160 35.10 9.21 -1.35
N ALA A 161 36.13 8.81 -0.60
CA ALA A 161 36.99 9.74 0.12
C ALA A 161 38.03 10.37 -0.83
N SER A 162 38.40 11.63 -0.58
CA SER A 162 39.35 12.37 -1.41
C SER A 162 40.77 12.31 -0.82
N PRO A 163 41.79 11.87 -1.57
CA PRO A 163 43.18 11.85 -1.09
C PRO A 163 43.80 13.25 -0.94
N ALA A 164 43.10 14.31 -1.39
CA ALA A 164 43.63 15.66 -1.52
C ALA A 164 44.20 16.23 -0.21
N TYR A 165 43.56 15.94 0.93
CA TYR A 165 44.05 16.41 2.23
C TYR A 165 45.40 15.78 2.59
N LEU A 166 45.48 14.45 2.47
CA LEU A 166 46.63 13.68 2.89
C LEU A 166 47.83 13.95 1.97
N TYR A 167 47.60 14.07 0.66
CA TYR A 167 48.63 14.50 -0.30
C TYR A 167 49.15 15.91 -0.02
N ARG A 168 48.28 16.85 0.37
CA ARG A 168 48.70 18.22 0.73
C ARG A 168 49.54 18.26 2.00
N GLU A 169 49.28 17.42 2.98
CA GLU A 169 50.11 17.36 4.19
C GLU A 169 51.44 16.64 3.93
N ILE A 170 51.46 15.59 3.09
CA ILE A 170 52.72 14.97 2.65
C ILE A 170 53.57 15.98 1.89
N SER A 171 53.00 16.73 0.94
CA SER A 171 53.75 17.73 0.16
C SER A 171 54.37 18.80 1.06
N ARG A 172 53.62 19.32 2.05
CA ARG A 172 54.13 20.28 3.04
C ARG A 172 55.26 19.74 3.90
N ALA A 173 55.26 18.44 4.18
CA ALA A 173 56.35 17.80 4.93
C ALA A 173 57.59 17.61 4.07
N LEU A 174 57.41 17.26 2.78
CA LEU A 174 58.49 17.14 1.80
C LEU A 174 59.13 18.50 1.47
N ASP A 175 58.36 19.59 1.37
CA ASP A 175 58.89 20.95 1.17
C ASP A 175 59.90 21.38 2.25
N ARG A 176 59.83 20.77 3.44
CA ARG A 176 60.74 21.03 4.58
C ARG A 176 61.95 20.10 4.61
N ALA A 177 62.00 19.12 3.71
CA ALA A 177 63.01 18.08 3.63
C ALA A 177 63.62 18.04 2.22
N GLU A 178 64.49 19.01 1.94
CA GLU A 178 65.13 19.25 0.63
C GLU A 178 65.96 18.06 0.11
N TRP A 179 66.35 17.13 0.99
CA TRP A 179 67.19 15.97 0.67
C TRP A 179 66.40 14.66 0.46
N VAL A 180 65.08 14.73 0.28
CA VAL A 180 64.19 13.56 0.15
C VAL A 180 63.63 13.46 -1.26
N ASP A 181 63.92 12.34 -1.93
CA ASP A 181 63.30 11.96 -3.19
C ASP A 181 62.09 11.06 -2.93
N LEU A 182 60.91 11.53 -3.36
CA LEU A 182 59.68 10.74 -3.29
C LEU A 182 59.61 9.76 -4.48
N GLU A 183 59.39 8.48 -4.20
CA GLU A 183 59.26 7.44 -5.24
C GLU A 183 57.80 7.05 -5.47
N ALA A 184 57.04 6.82 -4.39
CA ALA A 184 55.65 6.37 -4.50
C ALA A 184 54.83 6.80 -3.27
N ILE A 185 53.53 7.06 -3.50
CA ILE A 185 52.53 7.20 -2.45
C ILE A 185 51.41 6.21 -2.75
N ASP A 186 51.28 5.17 -1.93
CA ASP A 186 50.16 4.22 -2.01
C ASP A 186 49.06 4.66 -1.05
N TRP A 187 47.95 5.23 -1.56
CA TRP A 187 46.82 5.69 -0.74
C TRP A 187 45.65 4.71 -0.79
N GLN A 188 45.00 4.51 0.37
CA GLN A 188 43.81 3.69 0.53
C GLN A 188 42.82 4.37 1.48
N ALA A 189 41.55 4.40 1.07
CA ALA A 189 40.42 4.82 1.88
C ALA A 189 39.66 3.59 2.40
N GLY A 190 39.54 3.47 3.71
CA GLY A 190 38.83 2.41 4.41
C GLY A 190 39.77 1.62 5.32
N LYS A 191 39.21 0.65 6.04
CA LYS A 191 40.00 -0.23 6.90
C LYS A 191 40.98 -1.05 6.04
N PRO A 192 42.29 -1.09 6.36
CA PRO A 192 43.25 -1.88 5.57
C PRO A 192 42.82 -3.34 5.58
N GLN A 193 42.48 -3.86 4.40
CA GLN A 193 42.15 -5.25 4.22
C GLN A 193 43.45 -6.05 4.31
N SER A 194 43.61 -6.82 5.39
CA SER A 194 44.73 -7.74 5.55
C SER A 194 44.78 -8.69 4.34
N PRO A 195 45.95 -8.97 3.74
CA PRO A 195 46.04 -9.83 2.57
C PRO A 195 45.55 -11.24 2.94
N SER A 196 44.37 -11.59 2.46
CA SER A 196 43.80 -12.93 2.59
C SER A 196 44.67 -13.93 1.85
N ALA A 197 44.98 -15.05 2.52
CA ALA A 197 45.70 -16.17 1.95
C ALA A 197 45.04 -16.69 0.66
N PRO A 198 45.82 -17.17 -0.33
CA PRO A 198 45.28 -17.67 -1.58
C PRO A 198 44.61 -19.03 -1.38
N GLY A 199 43.29 -19.09 -1.55
CA GLY A 199 42.56 -20.36 -1.56
C GLY A 199 41.19 -20.28 -0.90
N GLY A 200 40.25 -19.58 -1.55
CA GLY A 200 38.85 -19.61 -1.13
C GLY A 200 38.04 -18.59 -1.90
N VAL A 201 37.12 -19.06 -2.75
CA VAL A 201 36.06 -18.22 -3.34
C VAL A 201 35.09 -17.85 -2.22
N ASN A 202 35.50 -16.94 -1.36
CA ASN A 202 34.58 -16.25 -0.49
C ASN A 202 33.90 -15.18 -1.33
N VAL A 203 32.59 -15.34 -1.52
CA VAL A 203 31.70 -14.25 -1.90
C VAL A 203 31.85 -13.23 -0.77
N VAL A 204 32.74 -12.26 -0.97
CA VAL A 204 32.96 -11.18 -0.02
C VAL A 204 31.72 -10.31 -0.06
N SER A 205 30.75 -10.64 0.79
CA SER A 205 29.82 -9.67 1.36
C SER A 205 30.64 -8.71 2.22
N SER A 206 31.48 -7.89 1.59
CA SER A 206 31.93 -6.65 2.23
C SER A 206 30.72 -5.75 2.16
N ALA A 207 29.92 -5.76 3.23
CA ALA A 207 29.20 -4.55 3.58
C ALA A 207 30.26 -3.45 3.62
N LEU A 208 30.23 -2.52 2.66
CA LEU A 208 31.17 -1.42 2.61
C LEU A 208 30.95 -0.59 3.87
N GLN A 209 31.86 -0.75 4.83
CA GLN A 209 31.91 0.08 6.02
C GLN A 209 32.16 1.53 5.59
N PRO A 210 31.60 2.52 6.29
CA PRO A 210 31.96 3.91 6.07
C PRO A 210 33.49 4.06 6.12
N VAL A 211 34.02 4.93 5.27
CA VAL A 211 35.45 5.21 5.20
C VAL A 211 35.82 6.02 6.44
N ASP A 212 36.07 5.32 7.55
CA ASP A 212 36.39 5.94 8.82
C ASP A 212 37.89 6.28 8.93
N GLN A 213 38.72 5.72 8.03
CA GLN A 213 40.18 5.86 8.04
C GLN A 213 40.76 5.99 6.63
N GLU A 214 41.76 6.87 6.48
CA GLU A 214 42.64 6.96 5.31
C GLU A 214 44.04 6.50 5.72
N THR A 215 44.67 5.69 4.89
CA THR A 215 46.08 5.30 5.07
C THR A 215 46.86 5.62 3.80
N ALA A 216 48.04 6.20 3.93
CA ALA A 216 49.00 6.28 2.85
C ALA A 216 50.36 5.73 3.26
N ILE A 217 50.98 4.96 2.37
CA ILE A 217 52.35 4.49 2.50
C ILE A 217 53.22 5.32 1.58
N VAL A 218 54.11 6.11 2.17
CA VAL A 218 55.07 6.95 1.47
C VAL A 218 56.38 6.20 1.35
N ARG A 219 56.87 6.04 0.12
CA ARG A 219 58.18 5.45 -0.20
C ARG A 219 59.07 6.51 -0.83
N GLY A 220 60.33 6.53 -0.43
CA GLY A 220 61.31 7.45 -0.98
C GLY A 220 62.74 7.07 -0.62
N THR A 221 63.67 7.85 -1.15
CA THR A 221 65.11 7.73 -0.87
C THR A 221 65.69 9.06 -0.41
N LEU A 222 66.80 9.00 0.33
CA LEU A 222 67.50 10.19 0.82
C LEU A 222 68.72 10.49 -0.05
N ARG A 223 68.75 11.67 -0.68
CA ARG A 223 69.91 12.18 -1.41
C ARG A 223 70.85 12.90 -0.46
N LEU A 224 71.85 12.17 0.01
CA LEU A 224 72.97 12.74 0.75
C LEU A 224 74.27 12.23 0.11
N ASP A 225 75.25 13.12 -0.06
CA ASP A 225 76.52 12.83 -0.75
C ASP A 225 77.27 11.65 -0.11
N GLY A 226 78.15 11.01 -0.90
CA GLY A 226 78.85 9.77 -0.56
C GLY A 226 79.60 9.76 0.78
N ASP A 227 80.00 10.93 1.27
CA ASP A 227 80.75 11.11 2.53
C ASP A 227 79.87 11.38 3.77
N SER A 228 78.53 11.33 3.63
CA SER A 228 77.61 11.68 4.70
C SER A 228 77.57 10.61 5.81
N ASN A 229 77.79 11.04 7.06
CA ASN A 229 77.84 10.17 8.23
C ASN A 229 76.45 9.53 8.48
N PRO A 230 76.34 8.22 8.85
CA PRO A 230 75.07 7.56 9.16
C PRO A 230 74.15 8.34 10.11
N ARG A 231 74.73 9.08 11.06
CA ARG A 231 73.98 9.94 12.00
C ARG A 231 73.28 11.12 11.32
N GLN A 232 73.85 11.66 10.25
CA GLN A 232 73.27 12.78 9.50
C GLN A 232 72.10 12.33 8.64
N VAL A 233 72.18 11.15 8.01
CA VAL A 233 71.07 10.56 7.26
C VAL A 233 69.88 10.29 8.19
N LEU A 234 70.15 9.74 9.38
CA LEU A 234 69.11 9.51 10.39
C LEU A 234 68.52 10.82 10.92
N ALA A 235 69.32 11.89 11.04
CA ALA A 235 68.84 13.21 11.44
C ALA A 235 67.88 13.82 10.40
N VAL A 236 68.17 13.69 9.10
CA VAL A 236 67.27 14.14 8.02
C VAL A 236 65.96 13.35 8.02
N PHE A 237 66.05 12.02 8.15
CA PHE A 237 64.86 11.16 8.25
C PHE A 237 64.00 11.51 9.47
N ASN A 238 64.62 11.70 10.65
CA ASN A 238 63.90 12.08 11.87
C ASN A 238 63.23 13.46 11.74
N ARG A 239 63.83 14.39 10.99
CA ARG A 239 63.23 15.70 10.70
C ARG A 239 61.96 15.58 9.86
N LEU A 240 61.96 14.69 8.86
CA LEU A 240 60.79 14.37 8.04
C LEU A 240 59.68 13.75 8.89
N VAL A 241 60.00 12.74 9.71
CA VAL A 241 59.02 12.10 10.61
C VAL A 241 58.47 13.09 11.64
N ALA A 242 59.31 13.96 12.20
CA ALA A 242 58.87 15.01 13.11
C ALA A 242 57.93 16.03 12.43
N ALA A 243 58.21 16.40 11.17
CA ALA A 243 57.35 17.29 10.39
C ALA A 243 55.96 16.68 10.13
N LEU A 244 55.89 15.36 9.89
CA LEU A 244 54.63 14.64 9.73
C LEU A 244 53.88 14.47 11.07
N ARG A 245 54.59 14.17 12.17
CA ARG A 245 53.99 14.03 13.52
C ARG A 245 53.57 15.36 14.15
N ALA A 246 54.03 16.49 13.64
CA ALA A 246 53.62 17.81 14.12
C ALA A 246 52.13 18.11 13.89
N LYS A 247 51.41 17.26 13.14
CA LYS A 247 49.98 17.39 12.86
C LYS A 247 49.19 16.43 13.75
N PRO A 248 48.26 16.93 14.58
CA PRO A 248 47.51 16.09 15.53
C PRO A 248 46.52 15.15 14.86
N GLN A 249 46.19 15.37 13.59
CA GLN A 249 45.26 14.54 12.81
C GLN A 249 45.95 13.38 12.05
N LEU A 250 47.28 13.23 12.19
CA LEU A 250 48.06 12.21 11.49
C LEU A 250 48.79 11.30 12.49
N GLU A 251 48.55 10.00 12.38
CA GLU A 251 49.34 8.98 13.05
C GLU A 251 50.44 8.48 12.09
N VAL A 252 51.69 8.58 12.51
CA VAL A 252 52.86 8.28 11.65
C VAL A 252 53.65 7.11 12.21
N GLU A 253 53.61 6.00 11.50
CA GLU A 253 54.34 4.77 11.79
C GLU A 253 55.48 4.58 10.79
N VAL A 254 56.68 4.29 11.30
CA VAL A 254 57.85 4.06 10.46
C VAL A 254 57.95 2.57 10.18
N LEU A 255 57.74 2.17 8.92
CA LEU A 255 57.79 0.76 8.50
C LEU A 255 59.20 0.32 8.14
N GLN A 256 60.00 1.22 7.55
CA GLN A 256 61.38 0.94 7.15
C GLN A 256 62.22 2.21 7.31
N GLN A 257 63.29 2.12 8.09
CA GLN A 257 64.27 3.19 8.23
C GLN A 257 65.38 3.06 7.16
N PRO A 258 66.04 4.17 6.78
CA PRO A 258 67.15 4.15 5.82
C PRO A 258 68.36 3.33 6.26
N PHE A 259 68.47 3.05 7.56
CA PHE A 259 69.49 2.18 8.15
C PHE A 259 68.83 1.27 9.19
N ASP A 260 69.26 0.02 9.20
CA ASP A 260 68.75 -0.99 10.12
C ASP A 260 69.44 -0.84 11.49
N VAL A 261 68.70 -0.35 12.49
CA VAL A 261 69.14 -0.24 13.89
C VAL A 261 68.40 -1.25 14.76
N GLU A 262 68.20 -2.48 14.27
CA GLU A 262 67.98 -3.60 15.18
C GLU A 262 69.26 -3.85 15.98
N SER A 263 69.16 -3.61 17.29
CA SER A 263 70.22 -3.67 18.31
C SER A 263 70.75 -5.11 18.56
N GLY A 264 71.17 -5.81 17.50
CA GLY A 264 71.79 -7.13 17.54
C GLY A 264 73.02 -7.30 16.65
N LYS A 265 73.30 -6.37 15.72
CA LYS A 265 74.52 -6.40 14.89
C LYS A 265 75.46 -5.26 15.27
N SER A 266 76.62 -5.64 15.80
CA SER A 266 77.75 -4.78 16.12
C SER A 266 78.15 -3.90 14.92
N LEU A 267 78.11 -2.58 15.11
CA LEU A 267 78.70 -1.60 14.21
C LEU A 267 80.23 -1.73 14.27
N LYS A 268 80.80 -2.55 13.37
CA LYS A 268 82.24 -2.75 13.26
C LYS A 268 82.85 -1.55 12.52
N GLY A 269 83.49 -0.66 13.26
CA GLY A 269 84.36 0.37 12.70
C GLY A 269 85.54 -0.31 11.99
N GLY A 270 85.61 -0.14 10.68
CA GLY A 270 86.66 -0.72 9.86
C GLY A 270 86.46 -0.27 8.43
N ASP A 271 87.47 0.45 7.94
CA ASP A 271 87.63 0.98 6.60
C ASP A 271 87.45 -0.15 5.56
N ALA A 272 86.22 -0.33 5.12
CA ALA A 272 85.86 -1.18 4.01
C ALA A 272 84.97 -0.32 3.12
N ALA A 273 85.51 0.05 1.97
CA ALA A 273 84.74 0.63 0.89
C ALA A 273 83.47 -0.21 0.71
N LEU A 274 82.33 0.40 1.02
CA LEU A 274 81.02 -0.20 0.85
C LEU A 274 80.75 -0.31 -0.65
N GLU A 275 81.21 -1.40 -1.26
CA GLU A 275 80.57 -1.96 -2.45
C GLU A 275 79.14 -2.34 -2.05
N GLY A 276 78.24 -1.41 -2.37
CA GLY A 276 76.82 -1.52 -2.10
C GLY A 276 76.20 -0.15 -2.27
N LYS A 277 75.94 0.25 -3.53
CA LYS A 277 75.00 1.34 -3.86
C LYS A 277 73.57 0.91 -3.49
N GLU A 278 73.33 0.53 -2.24
CA GLU A 278 71.98 0.32 -1.77
C GLU A 278 71.32 1.70 -1.61
N PRO A 279 70.22 1.97 -2.33
CA PRO A 279 69.51 3.22 -2.18
C PRO A 279 69.01 3.33 -0.73
N ARG A 280 69.31 4.47 -0.09
CA ARG A 280 68.92 4.81 1.30
C ARG A 280 67.41 5.03 1.37
N SER A 281 66.65 3.94 1.24
CA SER A 281 65.21 3.91 1.08
C SER A 281 64.50 3.92 2.43
N PHE A 282 63.35 4.58 2.49
CA PHE A 282 62.48 4.58 3.67
C PHE A 282 61.04 4.28 3.28
N LYS A 283 60.29 3.77 4.25
CA LYS A 283 58.84 3.59 4.16
C LYS A 283 58.17 4.10 5.42
N VAL A 284 57.24 5.03 5.24
CA VAL A 284 56.47 5.61 6.34
C VAL A 284 55.00 5.43 6.04
N GLN A 285 54.26 4.88 6.99
CA GLN A 285 52.82 4.77 6.96
C GLN A 285 52.20 5.93 7.71
N ILE A 286 51.26 6.61 7.05
CA ILE A 286 50.51 7.75 7.57
C ILE A 286 49.06 7.33 7.64
N ARG A 287 48.47 7.41 8.82
CA ARG A 287 47.06 7.10 9.08
C ARG A 287 46.31 8.36 9.52
N ARG A 288 45.06 8.48 9.09
CA ARG A 288 44.15 9.57 9.45
C ARG A 288 42.75 9.01 9.68
N THR A 289 42.10 9.41 10.76
CA THR A 289 40.69 9.12 11.01
C THR A 289 39.81 10.20 10.39
N ILE A 290 38.84 9.82 9.56
CA ILE A 290 37.83 10.73 8.99
C ILE A 290 36.67 10.79 9.99
N GLY A 291 36.56 11.87 10.78
CA GLY A 291 35.49 12.00 11.76
C GLY A 291 35.82 12.76 13.05
N SER A 292 37.00 13.36 13.16
CA SER A 292 37.42 14.22 14.28
C SER A 292 37.67 15.66 13.86
#